data_AF-X1B1F1-F1
#
_entry.id   AF-X1B1F1-F1
#
_cell.length_a   1.000
_cell.length_b   1.000
_cell.length_c   1.000
_cell.angle_alpha   90.00
_cell.angle_beta   90.00
_cell.angle_gamma   90.00
#
_symmetry.space_group_name_H-M   'P 1'
#
loop_
_entity.id
_entity.type
_entity.pdbx_description
1 polymer ?
#
loop_
_entity_poly.entity_id
_entity_poly.type
_entity_poly.pdbx_seq_one_letter_code
_entity_poly.pdbx_strand_id
1 'polypeptide(L)'
;AGDYRLRQLIVPEKDVKIEDEIETWSSRVSSTLVFDLIVPTETPSGDFISIQFRPLFGWTESIPMWYLGENRWAYALYSPLNLPGDFNYRYCRNGQCGKADDIATPGLYGEGRALEINQESQTITDQVSAWVDFGTDGQTPEITTTPINVRDENFWAGVETIPQYHPSWMVRLPDAFEEISGYGSNWLILSPTWTYGRNLPGNEPPVLEPIPGIDALWLDNMDAVAIGTEQGMNIALYPSTRFNIPVNEWWQSAPRDYSWWLIWFDQYSKFILHHADLADQSDAQALILGGELVAPALP
;
A
#
# COMPACT_ATOMS: atom_id res chain seq x y z
N ALA A 1 -35.23 -3.17 10.92
CA ALA A 1 -34.49 -2.49 9.85
C ALA A 1 -33.64 -1.38 10.45
N GLY A 2 -32.37 -1.28 10.06
CA GLY A 2 -31.45 -0.28 10.57
C GLY A 2 -31.66 1.09 9.91
N ASP A 3 -31.54 2.13 10.72
CA ASP A 3 -31.51 3.53 10.30
C ASP A 3 -30.19 4.15 10.79
N TYR A 4 -29.75 5.26 10.20
CA TYR A 4 -28.60 6.00 10.72
C TYR A 4 -28.85 6.39 12.18
N ARG A 5 -27.94 6.00 13.08
CA ARG A 5 -27.99 6.34 14.51
C ARG A 5 -26.73 7.11 14.87
N LEU A 6 -26.89 8.37 15.27
CA LEU A 6 -25.85 9.07 16.00
C LEU A 6 -25.79 8.47 17.41
N ARG A 7 -24.66 7.83 17.75
CA ARG A 7 -24.40 7.35 19.11
C ARG A 7 -23.57 8.40 19.84
N GLN A 8 -24.07 8.87 20.98
CA GLN A 8 -23.34 9.75 21.88
C GLN A 8 -23.14 9.03 23.21
N LEU A 9 -21.88 8.88 23.61
CA LEU A 9 -21.53 8.40 24.94
C LEU A 9 -21.05 9.60 25.78
N ILE A 10 -21.82 9.94 26.81
CA ILE A 10 -21.37 10.88 27.85
C ILE A 10 -20.78 10.03 28.97
N VAL A 11 -19.45 10.07 29.13
CA VAL A 11 -18.75 9.27 30.14
C VAL A 11 -19.15 9.75 31.54
N PRO A 12 -19.77 8.90 32.38
CA PRO A 12 -20.16 9.28 33.73
C PRO A 12 -18.95 9.29 34.69
N GLU A 13 -19.06 10.06 35.78
CA GLU A 13 -18.02 10.16 36.83
C GLU A 13 -17.84 8.89 37.68
N LYS A 14 -18.57 7.82 37.37
CA LYS A 14 -18.52 6.54 38.07
C LYS A 14 -18.47 5.39 37.09
N ASP A 15 -17.96 4.25 37.54
CA ASP A 15 -17.93 3.03 36.75
C ASP A 15 -19.35 2.64 36.30
N VAL A 16 -19.49 2.47 34.99
CA VAL A 16 -20.74 2.03 34.37
C VAL A 16 -20.43 0.98 33.31
N LYS A 17 -21.29 -0.03 33.21
CA LYS A 17 -21.26 -1.00 32.11
C LYS A 17 -22.32 -0.59 31.08
N ILE A 18 -21.91 -0.43 29.83
CA ILE A 18 -22.79 -0.19 28.70
C ILE A 18 -22.72 -1.40 27.80
N GLU A 19 -23.87 -2.00 27.52
CA GLU A 19 -23.99 -3.15 26.62
C GLU A 19 -24.71 -2.68 25.37
N ASP A 20 -24.00 -2.73 24.25
CA ASP A 20 -24.54 -2.41 22.93
C ASP A 20 -24.79 -3.72 22.17
N GLU A 21 -25.97 -3.83 21.57
CA GLU A 21 -26.35 -4.95 20.72
C GLU A 21 -26.53 -4.48 19.28
N ILE A 22 -26.13 -5.33 18.32
CA ILE A 22 -26.36 -5.08 16.89
C ILE A 22 -27.63 -5.81 16.48
N GLU A 23 -28.73 -5.06 16.39
CA GLU A 23 -30.05 -5.62 16.01
C GLU A 23 -30.07 -6.07 14.55
N THR A 24 -29.47 -5.30 13.63
CA THR A 24 -29.35 -5.68 12.21
C THR A 24 -28.29 -4.83 11.50
N TRP A 25 -27.66 -5.40 10.47
CA TRP A 25 -26.81 -4.70 9.53
C TRP A 25 -27.58 -4.20 8.28
N SER A 26 -28.84 -4.62 8.11
CA SER A 26 -29.67 -4.30 6.94
C SER A 26 -30.30 -2.91 7.07
N SER A 27 -30.30 -2.14 6.00
CA SER A 27 -31.12 -0.92 5.90
C SER A 27 -32.61 -1.25 5.73
N ARG A 28 -33.51 -0.25 5.80
CA ARG A 28 -34.96 -0.42 5.51
C ARG A 28 -35.26 -0.98 4.12
N VAL A 29 -34.33 -0.85 3.18
CA VAL A 29 -34.37 -1.52 1.87
C VAL A 29 -33.55 -2.79 2.00
N SER A 30 -34.21 -3.95 1.97
CA SER A 30 -33.60 -5.26 2.17
C SER A 30 -32.89 -5.79 0.91
N SER A 31 -32.20 -4.94 0.17
CA SER A 31 -31.36 -5.40 -0.93
C SER A 31 -30.03 -5.91 -0.36
N THR A 32 -29.52 -7.00 -0.91
CA THR A 32 -28.15 -7.48 -0.69
C THR A 32 -27.50 -7.58 -2.06
N LEU A 33 -26.27 -7.08 -2.19
CA LEU A 33 -25.48 -7.26 -3.40
C LEU A 33 -24.52 -8.41 -3.17
N VAL A 34 -24.67 -9.49 -3.93
CA VAL A 34 -23.74 -10.63 -3.91
C VAL A 34 -22.88 -10.55 -5.15
N PHE A 35 -21.58 -10.38 -4.96
CA PHE A 35 -20.57 -10.46 -6.00
C PHE A 35 -20.07 -11.89 -6.06
N ASP A 36 -20.19 -12.51 -7.23
CA ASP A 36 -19.77 -13.86 -7.54
C ASP A 36 -18.74 -13.79 -8.67
N LEU A 37 -17.49 -14.09 -8.34
CA LEU A 37 -16.35 -13.81 -9.19
C LEU A 37 -15.61 -15.10 -9.55
N ILE A 38 -15.29 -15.25 -10.83
CA ILE A 38 -14.33 -16.25 -11.30
C ILE A 38 -13.03 -15.54 -11.71
N VAL A 39 -11.89 -16.04 -11.22
CA VAL A 39 -10.57 -15.51 -11.58
C VAL A 39 -9.79 -16.49 -12.46
N PRO A 40 -8.76 -16.03 -13.20
CA PRO A 40 -7.99 -16.89 -14.08
C PRO A 40 -7.28 -18.01 -13.32
N THR A 41 -7.06 -19.15 -13.98
CA THR A 41 -6.41 -20.35 -13.40
C THR A 41 -4.97 -20.13 -12.97
N GLU A 42 -4.31 -19.17 -13.61
CA GLU A 42 -2.94 -18.73 -13.36
C GLU A 42 -2.81 -17.83 -12.12
N THR A 43 -3.92 -17.43 -11.50
CA THR A 43 -3.87 -16.71 -10.22
C THR A 43 -3.18 -17.58 -9.17
N PRO A 44 -2.07 -17.13 -8.56
CA PRO A 44 -1.32 -17.91 -7.57
C PRO A 44 -2.21 -18.38 -6.42
N SER A 45 -1.99 -19.60 -5.95
CA SER A 45 -2.77 -20.18 -4.84
C SER A 45 -2.53 -19.48 -3.50
N GLY A 46 -1.42 -18.76 -3.35
CA GLY A 46 -1.14 -17.92 -2.19
C GLY A 46 -1.83 -16.56 -2.23
N ASP A 47 -2.35 -16.15 -3.40
CA ASP A 47 -3.02 -14.87 -3.55
C ASP A 47 -4.47 -14.96 -3.04
N PHE A 48 -4.93 -13.87 -2.41
CA PHE A 48 -6.34 -13.66 -2.14
C PHE A 48 -6.89 -12.54 -3.00
N ILE A 49 -8.19 -12.59 -3.25
CA ILE A 49 -8.88 -11.59 -4.07
C ILE A 49 -9.61 -10.62 -3.17
N SER A 50 -9.50 -9.33 -3.49
CA SER A 50 -10.21 -8.26 -2.82
C SER A 50 -11.16 -7.55 -3.78
N ILE A 51 -12.25 -7.03 -3.23
CA ILE A 51 -13.14 -6.07 -3.88
C ILE A 51 -12.95 -4.70 -3.24
N GLN A 52 -12.96 -3.64 -4.05
CA GLN A 52 -12.91 -2.26 -3.58
C GLN A 52 -14.09 -1.49 -4.16
N PHE A 53 -14.70 -0.61 -3.37
CA PHE A 53 -15.85 0.19 -3.77
C PHE A 53 -15.47 1.66 -3.90
N ARG A 54 -16.13 2.38 -4.80
CA ARG A 54 -15.96 3.81 -5.00
C ARG A 54 -17.29 4.53 -4.79
N PRO A 55 -17.62 4.89 -3.54
CA PRO A 55 -18.66 5.87 -3.27
C PRO A 55 -18.19 7.28 -3.71
N LEU A 56 -19.02 8.30 -3.47
CA LEU A 56 -18.81 9.70 -3.91
C LEU A 56 -17.42 10.30 -3.66
N PHE A 57 -16.71 9.89 -2.61
CA PHE A 57 -15.48 10.55 -2.14
C PHE A 57 -14.18 9.81 -2.52
N GLY A 58 -14.27 8.77 -3.35
CA GLY A 58 -13.10 7.99 -3.80
C GLY A 58 -13.18 6.53 -3.40
N TRP A 59 -12.09 5.81 -3.64
CA TRP A 59 -11.97 4.39 -3.34
C TRP A 59 -11.95 4.13 -1.82
N THR A 60 -12.70 3.15 -1.34
CA THR A 60 -12.62 2.64 0.03
C THR A 60 -11.35 1.81 0.24
N GLU A 61 -11.07 1.38 1.46
CA GLU A 61 -10.14 0.26 1.65
C GLU A 61 -10.63 -0.99 0.91
N SER A 62 -9.67 -1.80 0.45
CA SER A 62 -9.98 -3.07 -0.22
C SER A 62 -10.45 -4.11 0.82
N ILE A 63 -11.45 -4.90 0.45
CA ILE A 63 -12.09 -5.88 1.33
C ILE A 63 -11.83 -7.28 0.76
N PRO A 64 -11.22 -8.20 1.53
CA PRO A 64 -11.02 -9.57 1.09
C PRO A 64 -12.34 -10.27 0.78
N MET A 65 -12.38 -10.99 -0.34
CA MET A 65 -13.49 -11.86 -0.73
C MET A 65 -13.32 -13.25 -0.11
N TRP A 66 -14.40 -14.02 -0.06
CA TRP A 66 -14.40 -15.40 0.42
C TRP A 66 -14.06 -16.36 -0.72
N TYR A 67 -13.04 -17.20 -0.54
CA TYR A 67 -12.71 -18.26 -1.48
C TYR A 67 -13.74 -19.39 -1.41
N LEU A 68 -14.34 -19.74 -2.54
CA LEU A 68 -15.35 -20.80 -2.67
C LEU A 68 -14.81 -22.10 -3.29
N GLY A 69 -13.55 -22.12 -3.73
CA GLY A 69 -12.95 -23.22 -4.50
C GLY A 69 -12.95 -22.96 -6.01
N GLU A 70 -12.14 -23.71 -6.78
CA GLU A 70 -12.11 -23.67 -8.25
C GLU A 70 -11.97 -22.25 -8.83
N ASN A 71 -11.08 -21.44 -8.23
CA ASN A 71 -10.82 -20.04 -8.61
C ASN A 71 -12.07 -19.14 -8.55
N ARG A 72 -13.06 -19.53 -7.74
CA ARG A 72 -14.27 -18.76 -7.49
C ARG A 72 -14.23 -18.07 -6.13
N TRP A 73 -14.70 -16.84 -6.10
CA TRP A 73 -14.69 -15.96 -4.93
C TRP A 73 -16.04 -15.27 -4.79
N ALA A 74 -16.46 -14.96 -3.56
CA ALA A 74 -17.70 -14.24 -3.32
C ALA A 74 -17.60 -13.18 -2.23
N TYR A 75 -18.40 -12.12 -2.38
CA TYR A 75 -18.58 -11.09 -1.36
C TYR A 75 -20.04 -10.65 -1.29
N ALA A 76 -20.59 -10.50 -0.09
CA ALA A 76 -21.96 -10.03 0.11
C ALA A 76 -21.95 -8.67 0.82
N LEU A 77 -22.44 -7.64 0.13
CA LEU A 77 -22.60 -6.29 0.66
C LEU A 77 -24.05 -6.07 1.13
N TYR A 78 -24.20 -5.77 2.42
CA TYR A 78 -25.51 -5.55 3.05
C TYR A 78 -25.86 -4.06 3.25
N SER A 79 -24.85 -3.19 3.44
CA SER A 79 -25.04 -1.77 3.77
C SER A 79 -23.69 -1.03 3.69
N PRO A 80 -23.68 0.29 3.42
CA PRO A 80 -24.80 1.11 2.95
C PRO A 80 -25.09 0.89 1.46
N LEU A 81 -26.36 0.71 1.09
CA LEU A 81 -26.82 0.57 -0.30
C LEU A 81 -27.60 1.81 -0.80
N ASN A 82 -27.89 2.75 0.08
CA ASN A 82 -28.53 4.02 -0.22
C ASN A 82 -27.50 5.12 -0.52
N LEU A 83 -26.51 4.81 -1.35
CA LEU A 83 -25.43 5.73 -1.69
C LEU A 83 -25.88 6.67 -2.82
N PRO A 84 -25.69 8.00 -2.68
CA PRO A 84 -25.95 8.92 -3.78
C PRO A 84 -24.84 8.81 -4.84
N GLY A 85 -25.19 9.00 -6.12
CA GLY A 85 -24.22 8.98 -7.24
C GLY A 85 -23.99 7.60 -7.84
N ASP A 86 -23.03 7.50 -8.76
CA ASP A 86 -22.65 6.25 -9.42
C ASP A 86 -21.87 5.37 -8.44
N PHE A 87 -22.35 4.14 -8.23
CA PHE A 87 -21.67 3.16 -7.39
C PHE A 87 -20.77 2.30 -8.25
N ASN A 88 -19.45 2.50 -8.14
CA ASN A 88 -18.46 1.74 -8.90
C ASN A 88 -17.68 0.79 -8.00
N TYR A 89 -17.15 -0.30 -8.57
CA TYR A 89 -16.32 -1.27 -7.86
C TYR A 89 -15.21 -1.84 -8.74
N ARG A 90 -14.21 -2.47 -8.13
CA ARG A 90 -13.15 -3.19 -8.84
C ARG A 90 -12.63 -4.39 -8.05
N TYR A 91 -11.93 -5.27 -8.74
CA TYR A 91 -11.24 -6.42 -8.15
C TYR A 91 -9.74 -6.24 -8.25
N CYS A 92 -9.02 -6.66 -7.22
CA CYS A 92 -7.56 -6.68 -7.21
C CYS A 92 -7.02 -7.86 -6.41
N ARG A 93 -5.78 -8.24 -6.68
CA ARG A 93 -5.08 -9.26 -5.90
C ARG A 93 -4.45 -8.65 -4.66
N ASN A 94 -4.44 -9.43 -3.58
CA ASN A 94 -3.73 -9.16 -2.34
C ASN A 94 -4.02 -7.80 -1.69
N GLY A 95 -5.22 -7.27 -1.94
CA GLY A 95 -5.59 -5.91 -1.53
C GLY A 95 -4.76 -4.79 -2.16
N GLN A 96 -4.03 -5.05 -3.24
CA GLN A 96 -3.16 -4.10 -3.95
C GLN A 96 -3.90 -3.38 -5.08
N CYS A 97 -5.09 -2.88 -4.78
CA CYS A 97 -5.92 -2.16 -5.73
C CYS A 97 -5.23 -0.88 -6.22
N GLY A 98 -5.29 -0.61 -7.52
CA GLY A 98 -4.54 0.43 -8.21
C GLY A 98 -3.22 -0.05 -8.83
N LYS A 99 -2.77 -1.27 -8.50
CA LYS A 99 -1.51 -1.88 -8.98
C LYS A 99 -1.71 -3.30 -9.51
N ALA A 100 -2.39 -4.15 -8.74
CA ALA A 100 -2.68 -5.54 -9.09
C ALA A 100 -4.18 -5.72 -9.42
N ASP A 101 -4.73 -4.75 -10.14
CA ASP A 101 -6.14 -4.73 -10.55
C ASP A 101 -6.45 -5.80 -11.60
N ASP A 102 -7.73 -6.09 -11.77
CA ASP A 102 -8.19 -6.73 -12.99
C ASP A 102 -7.83 -5.87 -14.22
N ILE A 103 -7.58 -6.51 -15.36
CA ILE A 103 -7.20 -5.79 -16.58
C ILE A 103 -8.31 -4.87 -17.11
N ALA A 104 -9.55 -5.06 -16.65
CA ALA A 104 -10.71 -4.28 -17.08
C ALA A 104 -10.80 -2.92 -16.37
N THR A 105 -10.26 -2.80 -15.15
CA THR A 105 -10.33 -1.58 -14.33
C THR A 105 -8.96 -1.18 -13.75
N PRO A 106 -7.93 -1.01 -14.61
CA PRO A 106 -6.57 -0.78 -14.15
C PRO A 106 -6.38 0.63 -13.56
N GLY A 107 -5.52 0.71 -12.54
CA GLY A 107 -4.84 1.92 -12.14
C GLY A 107 -5.49 2.64 -10.96
N LEU A 108 -4.67 3.44 -10.26
CA LEU A 108 -5.07 4.10 -9.02
C LEU A 108 -6.33 4.98 -9.14
N TYR A 109 -6.48 5.66 -10.28
CA TYR A 109 -7.61 6.56 -10.59
C TYR A 109 -8.59 5.97 -11.60
N GLY A 110 -8.57 4.65 -11.81
CA GLY A 110 -9.52 3.97 -12.68
C GLY A 110 -10.97 4.22 -12.25
N GLU A 111 -11.89 4.24 -13.21
CA GLU A 111 -13.31 4.52 -12.92
C GLU A 111 -14.01 3.35 -12.20
N GLY A 112 -13.56 2.12 -12.46
CA GLY A 112 -14.19 0.90 -11.97
C GLY A 112 -15.30 0.39 -12.88
N ARG A 113 -15.96 -0.67 -12.44
CA ARG A 113 -17.20 -1.20 -13.03
C ARG A 113 -18.38 -0.46 -12.42
N ALA A 114 -19.23 0.12 -13.26
CA ALA A 114 -20.46 0.76 -12.80
C ALA A 114 -21.51 -0.27 -12.38
N LEU A 115 -22.20 0.01 -11.28
CA LEU A 115 -23.29 -0.81 -10.76
C LEU A 115 -24.49 0.05 -10.41
N GLU A 116 -25.64 -0.28 -10.99
CA GLU A 116 -26.93 0.26 -10.58
C GLU A 116 -27.49 -0.58 -9.43
N ILE A 117 -27.69 0.06 -8.27
CA ILE A 117 -28.25 -0.58 -7.07
C ILE A 117 -29.78 -0.56 -7.17
N ASN A 118 -30.38 -1.75 -7.18
CA ASN A 118 -31.83 -1.94 -7.19
C ASN A 118 -32.39 -2.05 -5.75
N GLN A 119 -33.72 -1.93 -5.64
CA GLN A 119 -34.42 -2.12 -4.35
C GLN A 119 -34.54 -3.58 -3.91
N GLU A 120 -34.20 -4.53 -4.79
CA GLU A 120 -34.18 -5.96 -4.54
C GLU A 120 -32.75 -6.48 -4.44
N SER A 121 -32.56 -7.67 -3.86
CA SER A 121 -31.25 -8.32 -3.84
C SER A 121 -30.77 -8.63 -5.26
N GLN A 122 -29.50 -8.35 -5.54
CA GLN A 122 -28.87 -8.59 -6.84
C GLN A 122 -27.69 -9.54 -6.66
N THR A 123 -27.51 -10.44 -7.63
CA THR A 123 -26.27 -11.20 -7.79
C THR A 123 -25.55 -10.67 -9.02
N ILE A 124 -24.31 -10.23 -8.82
CA ILE A 124 -23.41 -9.73 -9.83
C ILE A 124 -22.43 -10.87 -10.12
N THR A 125 -22.46 -11.39 -11.34
CA THR A 125 -21.54 -12.45 -11.79
C THR A 125 -20.49 -11.83 -12.68
N ASP A 126 -19.23 -11.89 -12.22
CA ASP A 126 -18.09 -11.33 -12.91
C ASP A 126 -17.05 -12.39 -13.23
N GLN A 127 -16.20 -12.06 -14.21
CA GLN A 127 -14.98 -12.79 -14.50
C GLN A 127 -13.83 -11.82 -14.67
N VAL A 128 -12.71 -12.10 -13.99
CA VAL A 128 -11.42 -11.49 -14.28
C VAL A 128 -10.75 -12.33 -15.37
N SER A 129 -10.38 -11.70 -16.49
CA SER A 129 -9.72 -12.38 -17.60
C SER A 129 -8.20 -12.44 -17.46
N ALA A 130 -7.61 -11.42 -16.84
CA ALA A 130 -6.19 -11.31 -16.54
C ALA A 130 -5.97 -10.23 -15.47
N TRP A 131 -4.78 -10.22 -14.88
CA TRP A 131 -4.35 -9.20 -13.91
C TRP A 131 -3.37 -8.23 -14.56
N VAL A 132 -3.45 -6.96 -14.16
CA VAL A 132 -2.49 -5.93 -14.58
C VAL A 132 -1.07 -6.34 -14.19
N ASP A 133 -0.12 -6.12 -15.12
CA ASP A 133 1.31 -6.40 -14.99
C ASP A 133 1.61 -7.83 -14.49
N PHE A 134 0.69 -8.75 -14.73
CA PHE A 134 0.86 -10.16 -14.44
C PHE A 134 1.05 -10.88 -15.76
N GLY A 135 2.27 -11.40 -15.97
CA GLY A 135 2.63 -12.08 -17.21
C GLY A 135 1.62 -13.17 -17.55
N THR A 136 1.17 -13.20 -18.79
CA THR A 136 0.27 -14.24 -19.32
C THR A 136 1.01 -15.54 -19.63
N ASP A 137 2.34 -15.48 -19.61
CA ASP A 137 3.17 -16.51 -20.19
C ASP A 137 3.84 -17.27 -19.05
N GLY A 138 3.28 -18.43 -18.72
CA GLY A 138 3.98 -19.48 -17.96
C GLY A 138 5.23 -20.02 -18.68
N GLN A 139 5.77 -19.29 -19.64
CA GLN A 139 7.08 -19.54 -20.22
C GLN A 139 8.10 -18.93 -19.28
N THR A 140 8.64 -19.77 -18.40
CA THR A 140 9.92 -19.49 -17.77
C THR A 140 10.88 -19.10 -18.90
N PRO A 141 11.46 -17.90 -18.89
CA PRO A 141 12.42 -17.53 -19.93
C PRO A 141 13.47 -18.63 -19.99
N GLU A 142 13.81 -19.12 -21.19
CA GLU A 142 14.96 -20.01 -21.35
C GLU A 142 16.21 -19.22 -20.94
N ILE A 143 16.60 -19.35 -19.67
CA ILE A 143 17.83 -18.76 -19.16
C ILE A 143 18.96 -19.51 -19.86
N THR A 144 19.55 -18.89 -20.87
CA THR A 144 20.77 -19.40 -21.49
C THR A 144 21.86 -19.31 -20.43
N THR A 145 22.12 -20.44 -19.76
CA THR A 145 23.08 -20.52 -18.65
C THR A 145 24.49 -20.37 -19.20
N THR A 146 25.00 -19.14 -19.25
CA THR A 146 26.45 -18.94 -19.16
C THR A 146 26.89 -19.33 -17.75
N PRO A 147 28.02 -20.04 -17.58
CA PRO A 147 28.52 -20.35 -16.25
C PRO A 147 28.77 -19.06 -15.48
N ILE A 148 28.00 -18.86 -14.42
CA ILE A 148 28.13 -17.71 -13.51
C ILE A 148 29.29 -18.03 -12.57
N ASN A 149 30.30 -17.16 -12.54
CA ASN A 149 31.34 -17.25 -11.52
C ASN A 149 30.71 -16.98 -10.15
N VAL A 150 30.94 -17.88 -9.20
CA VAL A 150 30.53 -17.68 -7.80
C VAL A 150 31.16 -16.36 -7.31
N ARG A 151 30.32 -15.45 -6.82
CA ARG A 151 30.78 -14.21 -6.23
C ARG A 151 31.17 -14.44 -4.77
N ASP A 152 32.04 -13.60 -4.26
CA ASP A 152 32.45 -13.69 -2.86
C ASP A 152 31.29 -13.37 -1.89
N GLU A 153 31.47 -13.72 -0.62
CA GLU A 153 30.48 -13.52 0.44
C GLU A 153 30.14 -12.05 0.71
N ASN A 154 31.01 -11.10 0.31
CA ASN A 154 30.78 -9.67 0.48
C ASN A 154 30.05 -9.04 -0.72
N PHE A 155 29.74 -9.83 -1.75
CA PHE A 155 28.99 -9.33 -2.90
C PHE A 155 27.54 -9.00 -2.50
N TRP A 156 27.09 -7.80 -2.83
CA TRP A 156 25.70 -7.39 -2.60
C TRP A 156 24.80 -7.92 -3.73
N ALA A 157 24.03 -8.96 -3.44
CA ALA A 157 22.92 -9.44 -4.27
C ALA A 157 21.62 -9.16 -3.52
N GLY A 158 20.88 -8.14 -3.92
CA GLY A 158 19.71 -7.72 -3.17
C GLY A 158 18.57 -7.17 -3.99
N VAL A 159 17.43 -7.04 -3.31
CA VAL A 159 16.21 -6.43 -3.84
C VAL A 159 15.95 -5.15 -3.07
N GLU A 160 15.61 -4.08 -3.80
CA GLU A 160 15.15 -2.83 -3.24
C GLU A 160 13.62 -2.77 -3.27
N THR A 161 13.01 -2.45 -2.14
CA THR A 161 11.59 -2.15 -2.07
C THR A 161 11.30 -0.79 -2.70
N ILE A 162 10.17 -0.66 -3.38
CA ILE A 162 9.74 0.66 -3.88
C ILE A 162 9.58 1.67 -2.72
N PRO A 163 9.88 2.97 -2.92
CA PRO A 163 9.78 4.00 -1.88
C PRO A 163 8.33 4.44 -1.67
N GLN A 164 7.51 3.51 -1.17
CA GLN A 164 6.10 3.68 -0.89
C GLN A 164 5.71 2.85 0.33
N TYR A 165 4.58 3.18 0.94
CA TYR A 165 4.06 2.43 2.07
C TYR A 165 2.54 2.36 1.99
N HIS A 166 2.00 1.24 2.48
CA HIS A 166 0.61 1.10 2.85
C HIS A 166 0.53 0.17 4.07
N PRO A 167 -0.28 0.48 5.10
CA PRO A 167 -0.36 -0.34 6.31
C PRO A 167 -0.71 -1.81 6.05
N SER A 168 -1.48 -2.09 4.98
CA SER A 168 -1.85 -3.48 4.63
C SER A 168 -0.67 -4.34 4.19
N TRP A 169 0.49 -3.76 3.86
CA TRP A 169 1.68 -4.50 3.43
C TRP A 169 2.37 -5.22 4.60
N MET A 170 2.19 -4.75 5.83
CA MET A 170 2.94 -5.26 6.98
C MET A 170 2.69 -6.75 7.23
N VAL A 171 1.45 -7.20 7.05
CA VAL A 171 1.07 -8.62 7.18
C VAL A 171 1.65 -9.48 6.06
N ARG A 172 2.15 -8.88 4.97
CA ARG A 172 2.68 -9.57 3.79
C ARG A 172 4.20 -9.58 3.71
N LEU A 173 4.88 -8.77 4.52
CA LEU A 173 6.34 -8.72 4.50
C LEU A 173 7.00 -10.08 4.77
N PRO A 174 6.54 -10.93 5.70
CA PRO A 174 7.18 -12.22 5.94
C PRO A 174 7.23 -13.10 4.68
N ASP A 175 6.08 -13.32 4.04
CA ASP A 175 5.98 -14.13 2.82
C ASP A 175 6.79 -13.51 1.66
N ALA A 176 6.71 -12.19 1.50
CA ALA A 176 7.46 -11.48 0.46
C ALA A 176 8.97 -11.56 0.66
N PHE A 177 9.44 -11.46 1.91
CA PHE A 177 10.88 -11.49 2.22
C PHE A 177 11.43 -12.92 2.18
N GLU A 178 10.62 -13.93 2.51
CA GLU A 178 10.95 -15.33 2.25
C GLU A 178 11.14 -15.58 0.75
N GLU A 179 10.24 -15.07 -0.10
CA GLU A 179 10.37 -15.18 -1.56
C GLU A 179 11.65 -14.47 -2.08
N ILE A 180 11.93 -13.26 -1.60
CA ILE A 180 13.15 -12.51 -1.94
C ILE A 180 14.42 -13.28 -1.55
N SER A 181 14.44 -13.86 -0.35
CA SER A 181 15.53 -14.71 0.13
C SER A 181 15.66 -15.98 -0.74
N GLY A 182 14.53 -16.56 -1.15
CA GLY A 182 14.46 -17.70 -2.07
C GLY A 182 15.10 -17.45 -3.45
N TYR A 183 15.18 -16.21 -3.91
CA TYR A 183 15.92 -15.82 -5.12
C TYR A 183 17.44 -15.82 -4.95
N GLY A 184 17.95 -16.10 -3.75
CA GLY A 184 19.37 -16.04 -3.41
C GLY A 184 19.85 -14.64 -3.06
N SER A 185 18.94 -13.74 -2.71
CA SER A 185 19.27 -12.39 -2.22
C SER A 185 19.88 -12.47 -0.82
N ASN A 186 21.00 -11.81 -0.59
CA ASN A 186 21.62 -11.64 0.73
C ASN A 186 21.47 -10.23 1.30
N TRP A 187 20.93 -9.29 0.52
CA TRP A 187 20.59 -7.94 0.95
C TRP A 187 19.13 -7.62 0.64
N LEU A 188 18.46 -6.99 1.59
CA LEU A 188 17.17 -6.33 1.40
C LEU A 188 17.35 -4.84 1.64
N ILE A 189 17.02 -4.03 0.65
CA ILE A 189 17.11 -2.57 0.73
C ILE A 189 15.70 -2.03 0.97
N LEU A 190 15.44 -1.58 2.19
CA LEU A 190 14.19 -0.96 2.58
C LEU A 190 14.26 0.54 2.25
N SER A 191 13.24 1.07 1.57
CA SER A 191 13.24 2.45 1.10
C SER A 191 12.15 3.29 1.81
N PRO A 192 12.26 3.53 3.14
CA PRO A 192 11.28 4.32 3.86
C PRO A 192 11.24 5.75 3.35
N THR A 193 10.08 6.39 3.49
CA THR A 193 9.89 7.75 2.98
C THR A 193 9.46 8.72 4.07
N TRP A 194 9.86 9.98 3.94
CA TRP A 194 9.15 11.12 4.52
C TRP A 194 8.63 11.99 3.38
N THR A 195 7.48 12.63 3.58
CA THR A 195 6.81 13.43 2.55
C THR A 195 6.96 14.93 2.81
N TYR A 196 7.26 15.70 1.75
CA TYR A 196 7.21 17.16 1.85
C TYR A 196 5.76 17.67 1.90
N GLY A 197 5.39 18.40 2.97
CA GLY A 197 4.10 19.11 3.14
C GLY A 197 4.25 20.26 4.15
N ARG A 198 3.95 21.54 3.88
CA ARG A 198 2.61 22.14 3.74
C ARG A 198 2.57 23.37 2.79
N ASN A 199 1.46 23.46 2.05
CA ASN A 199 1.02 24.51 1.10
C ASN A 199 1.83 24.70 -0.21
N LEU A 200 2.46 23.62 -0.68
CA LEU A 200 2.87 23.21 -2.05
C LEU A 200 2.41 24.16 -3.20
N PRO A 201 3.17 24.49 -4.26
CA PRO A 201 4.50 24.03 -4.69
C PRO A 201 5.63 24.91 -4.11
N GLY A 202 6.61 24.42 -3.34
CA GLY A 202 6.84 23.02 -2.96
C GLY A 202 7.40 22.77 -1.56
N ASN A 203 7.86 23.76 -0.81
CA ASN A 203 7.06 24.22 0.32
C ASN A 203 7.82 25.38 0.92
N GLU A 204 7.15 26.49 1.11
CA GLU A 204 7.71 27.71 1.67
C GLU A 204 7.00 27.99 3.01
N PRO A 205 7.61 27.63 4.16
CA PRO A 205 8.92 26.96 4.31
C PRO A 205 8.86 25.45 4.07
N PRO A 206 10.00 24.81 3.71
CA PRO A 206 10.03 23.38 3.43
C PRO A 206 9.85 22.63 4.74
N VAL A 207 8.94 21.68 4.74
CA VAL A 207 8.65 20.81 5.89
C VAL A 207 8.64 19.39 5.35
N LEU A 208 9.50 18.55 5.92
CA LEU A 208 9.67 17.15 5.60
C LEU A 208 9.35 16.35 6.85
N GLU A 209 8.24 15.62 6.83
CA GLU A 209 7.75 14.85 7.97
C GLU A 209 7.09 13.55 7.49
N PRO A 210 7.07 12.48 8.30
CA PRO A 210 6.33 11.28 7.95
C PRO A 210 4.83 11.55 8.04
N ILE A 211 4.08 11.16 7.01
CA ILE A 211 2.62 11.21 7.02
C ILE A 211 2.06 9.81 7.31
N PRO A 212 1.34 9.61 8.44
CA PRO A 212 0.75 8.32 8.77
C PRO A 212 -0.14 7.77 7.65
N GLY A 213 0.07 6.49 7.31
CA GLY A 213 -0.66 5.80 6.24
C GLY A 213 -0.09 6.04 4.83
N ILE A 214 0.88 6.96 4.67
CA ILE A 214 1.58 7.25 3.41
C ILE A 214 3.06 6.88 3.50
N ASP A 215 3.64 7.14 4.67
CA ASP A 215 5.02 6.90 5.04
C ASP A 215 5.06 5.88 6.19
N ALA A 216 5.99 4.93 6.12
CA ALA A 216 6.21 3.96 7.20
C ALA A 216 6.71 4.69 8.46
N LEU A 217 6.09 4.46 9.61
CA LEU A 217 6.52 5.06 10.86
C LEU A 217 7.66 4.25 11.49
N TRP A 218 8.20 4.74 12.60
CA TRP A 218 9.34 4.13 13.28
C TRP A 218 9.15 2.62 13.53
N LEU A 219 8.02 2.23 14.14
CA LEU A 219 7.75 0.83 14.47
C LEU A 219 7.54 -0.04 13.23
N ASP A 220 6.87 0.48 12.19
CA ASP A 220 6.70 -0.23 10.92
C ASP A 220 8.07 -0.59 10.31
N ASN A 221 9.02 0.34 10.38
CA ASN A 221 10.37 0.11 9.87
C ASN A 221 11.17 -0.85 10.74
N MET A 222 11.10 -0.74 12.07
CA MET A 222 11.74 -1.69 12.97
C MET A 222 11.23 -3.12 12.71
N ASP A 223 9.92 -3.28 12.55
CA ASP A 223 9.30 -4.57 12.24
C ASP A 223 9.78 -5.09 10.87
N ALA A 224 9.84 -4.24 9.85
CA ALA A 224 10.35 -4.63 8.53
C ALA A 224 11.82 -5.09 8.58
N VAL A 225 12.69 -4.38 9.32
CA VAL A 225 14.10 -4.76 9.52
C VAL A 225 14.19 -6.11 10.24
N ALA A 226 13.40 -6.30 11.30
CA ALA A 226 13.38 -7.54 12.07
C ALA A 226 12.95 -8.73 11.19
N ILE A 227 11.85 -8.59 10.44
CA ILE A 227 11.35 -9.64 9.54
C ILE A 227 12.42 -10.00 8.50
N GLY A 228 13.06 -9.01 7.87
CA GLY A 228 14.11 -9.29 6.87
C GLY A 228 15.34 -9.98 7.46
N THR A 229 15.72 -9.60 8.69
CA THR A 229 16.85 -10.21 9.41
C THR A 229 16.53 -11.65 9.81
N GLU A 230 15.30 -11.94 10.22
CA GLU A 230 14.84 -13.32 10.50
C GLU A 230 14.92 -14.23 9.27
N GLN A 231 14.77 -13.67 8.07
CA GLN A 231 14.97 -14.38 6.79
C GLN A 231 16.46 -14.54 6.40
N GLY A 232 17.38 -14.16 7.29
CA GLY A 232 18.82 -14.31 7.10
C GLY A 232 19.46 -13.31 6.13
N MET A 233 18.74 -12.25 5.75
CA MET A 233 19.26 -11.19 4.88
C MET A 233 19.91 -10.07 5.69
N ASN A 234 20.92 -9.43 5.11
CA ASN A 234 21.39 -8.12 5.59
C ASN A 234 20.42 -7.04 5.13
N ILE A 235 20.25 -6.01 5.95
CA ILE A 235 19.31 -4.91 5.73
C ILE A 235 20.07 -3.62 5.48
N ALA A 236 19.72 -2.94 4.40
CA ALA A 236 20.11 -1.56 4.16
C ALA A 236 18.87 -0.66 4.23
N LEU A 237 18.98 0.47 4.94
CA LEU A 237 17.97 1.52 4.87
C LEU A 237 18.39 2.52 3.78
N TYR A 238 17.51 2.77 2.82
CA TYR A 238 17.67 3.81 1.79
C TYR A 238 16.53 4.84 1.89
N PRO A 239 16.55 5.70 2.91
CA PRO A 239 15.48 6.66 3.12
C PRO A 239 15.37 7.63 1.95
N SER A 240 14.16 7.74 1.39
CA SER A 240 13.86 8.54 0.20
C SER A 240 12.86 9.66 0.52
N THR A 241 12.97 10.80 -0.16
CA THR A 241 11.99 11.89 -0.01
C THR A 241 10.83 11.71 -0.98
N ARG A 242 9.60 11.98 -0.50
CA ARG A 242 8.39 11.92 -1.30
C ARG A 242 7.84 13.31 -1.58
N PHE A 243 7.34 13.49 -2.80
CA PHE A 243 6.82 14.77 -3.30
C PHE A 243 5.38 14.61 -3.79
N ASN A 244 4.55 15.63 -3.56
CA ASN A 244 3.15 15.64 -3.99
C ASN A 244 2.95 16.12 -5.45
N ILE A 245 4.04 16.56 -6.09
CA ILE A 245 4.11 16.95 -7.50
C ILE A 245 5.40 16.35 -8.09
N PRO A 246 5.55 16.29 -9.43
CA PRO A 246 6.79 15.82 -10.05
C PRO A 246 8.02 16.52 -9.46
N VAL A 247 9.06 15.74 -9.12
CA VAL A 247 10.26 16.25 -8.42
C VAL A 247 10.91 17.44 -9.13
N ASN A 248 10.93 17.43 -10.47
CA ASN A 248 11.45 18.52 -11.27
C ASN A 248 10.63 19.82 -11.09
N GLU A 249 9.31 19.72 -11.04
CA GLU A 249 8.41 20.85 -10.79
C GLU A 249 8.56 21.37 -9.36
N TRP A 250 8.78 20.47 -8.40
CA TRP A 250 9.05 20.82 -7.01
C TRP A 250 10.32 21.67 -6.88
N TRP A 251 11.43 21.22 -7.46
CA TRP A 251 12.69 21.96 -7.43
C TRP A 251 12.65 23.27 -8.20
N GLN A 252 11.86 23.33 -9.29
CA GLN A 252 11.67 24.56 -10.06
C GLN A 252 10.85 25.61 -9.31
N SER A 253 9.82 25.17 -8.56
CA SER A 253 8.96 26.06 -7.79
C SER A 253 9.56 26.49 -6.45
N ALA A 254 10.58 25.78 -5.94
CA ALA A 254 11.27 26.16 -4.72
C ALA A 254 12.01 27.51 -4.86
N PRO A 255 11.88 28.44 -3.90
CA PRO A 255 12.45 29.78 -3.99
C PRO A 255 13.98 29.76 -3.89
N ARG A 256 14.54 28.78 -3.16
CA ARG A 256 15.98 28.51 -3.06
C ARG A 256 16.82 29.75 -2.68
N ASP A 257 16.20 30.67 -1.94
CA ASP A 257 16.91 31.75 -1.27
C ASP A 257 17.65 31.25 -0.03
N TYR A 258 18.43 32.12 0.61
CA TYR A 258 19.25 31.74 1.76
C TYR A 258 18.41 31.17 2.92
N SER A 259 17.28 31.80 3.26
CA SER A 259 16.39 31.34 4.31
C SER A 259 15.79 29.97 4.00
N TRP A 260 15.38 29.74 2.75
CA TRP A 260 14.83 28.48 2.33
C TRP A 260 15.85 27.35 2.43
N TRP A 261 17.09 27.59 1.99
CA TRP A 261 18.17 26.59 2.10
C TRP A 261 18.49 26.22 3.54
N LEU A 262 18.52 27.20 4.46
CA LEU A 262 18.73 26.90 5.88
C LEU A 262 17.68 25.93 6.43
N ILE A 263 16.40 26.16 6.09
CA ILE A 263 15.31 25.28 6.53
C ILE A 263 15.41 23.93 5.82
N TRP A 264 15.67 23.92 4.50
CA TRP A 264 15.80 22.67 3.75
C TRP A 264 16.90 21.77 4.32
N PHE A 265 18.09 22.30 4.60
CA PHE A 265 19.19 21.54 5.19
C PHE A 265 18.88 21.08 6.61
N ASP A 266 18.18 21.88 7.43
CA ASP A 266 17.73 21.46 8.77
C ASP A 266 16.73 20.29 8.69
N GLN A 267 15.73 20.38 7.81
CA GLN A 267 14.74 19.32 7.61
C GLN A 267 15.36 18.04 7.07
N TYR A 268 16.24 18.15 6.06
CA TYR A 268 16.93 16.98 5.50
C TYR A 268 17.89 16.35 6.52
N SER A 269 18.60 17.18 7.32
CA SER A 269 19.46 16.66 8.39
C SER A 269 18.66 15.89 9.44
N LYS A 270 17.48 16.39 9.85
CA LYS A 270 16.58 15.67 10.76
C LYS A 270 16.12 14.34 10.18
N PHE A 271 15.74 14.34 8.90
CA PHE A 271 15.35 13.14 8.17
C PHE A 271 16.47 12.09 8.14
N ILE A 272 17.71 12.48 7.82
CA ILE A 272 18.85 11.57 7.79
C ILE A 272 19.21 11.08 9.19
N LEU A 273 19.28 11.96 10.19
CA LEU A 273 19.59 11.58 11.56
C LEU A 273 18.53 10.63 12.15
N HIS A 274 17.26 10.82 11.80
CA HIS A 274 16.19 9.90 12.19
C HIS A 274 16.44 8.49 11.65
N HIS A 275 16.79 8.35 10.37
CA HIS A 275 17.03 7.03 9.77
C HIS A 275 18.39 6.43 10.16
N ALA A 276 19.37 7.26 10.51
CA ALA A 276 20.61 6.79 11.10
C ALA A 276 20.40 6.21 12.51
N ASP A 277 19.59 6.87 13.34
CA ASP A 277 19.18 6.36 14.66
C ASP A 277 18.34 5.09 14.52
N LEU A 278 17.43 5.05 13.55
CA LEU A 278 16.66 3.84 13.23
C LEU A 278 17.56 2.68 12.81
N ALA A 279 18.56 2.93 11.96
CA ALA A 279 19.51 1.91 11.53
C ALA A 279 20.30 1.34 12.71
N ASP A 280 20.80 2.21 13.60
CA ASP A 280 21.53 1.83 14.80
C ASP A 280 20.66 1.01 15.77
N GLN A 281 19.42 1.45 16.02
CA GLN A 281 18.50 0.77 16.95
C GLN A 281 17.90 -0.54 16.41
N SER A 282 17.92 -0.75 15.09
CA SER A 282 17.39 -1.95 14.45
C SER A 282 18.47 -2.91 13.95
N ASP A 283 19.75 -2.62 14.24
CA ASP A 283 20.92 -3.39 13.76
C ASP A 283 20.99 -3.50 12.22
N ALA A 284 20.43 -2.52 11.49
CA ALA A 284 20.55 -2.47 10.03
C ALA A 284 22.02 -2.24 9.63
N GLN A 285 22.53 -3.04 8.70
CA GLN A 285 23.96 -3.12 8.40
C GLN A 285 24.45 -1.99 7.49
N ALA A 286 23.53 -1.26 6.84
CA ALA A 286 23.89 -0.12 6.01
C ALA A 286 22.81 0.98 5.99
N LEU A 287 23.27 2.22 5.80
CA LEU A 287 22.44 3.38 5.49
C LEU A 287 22.93 3.97 4.16
N ILE A 288 22.05 4.04 3.17
CA ILE A 288 22.33 4.62 1.86
C ILE A 288 21.78 6.05 1.85
N LEU A 289 22.60 7.01 1.42
CA LEU A 289 22.26 8.43 1.39
C LEU A 289 22.41 9.00 -0.02
N GLY A 290 21.56 9.98 -0.35
CA GLY A 290 21.60 10.69 -1.62
C GLY A 290 20.52 10.23 -2.60
N GLY A 291 20.89 10.09 -3.87
CA GLY A 291 19.96 9.76 -4.96
C GLY A 291 19.57 10.96 -5.81
N GLU A 292 18.94 10.67 -6.95
CA GLU A 292 18.59 11.68 -7.95
C GLU A 292 17.59 12.73 -7.43
N LEU A 293 16.75 12.34 -6.47
CA LEU A 293 15.70 13.19 -5.90
C LEU A 293 16.24 14.42 -5.16
N VAL A 294 17.47 14.33 -4.64
CA VAL A 294 18.16 15.42 -3.91
C VAL A 294 19.35 15.98 -4.69
N ALA A 295 19.59 15.52 -5.91
CA ALA A 295 20.72 15.96 -6.74
C ALA A 295 20.85 17.49 -6.88
N PRO A 296 19.76 18.28 -6.99
CA PRO A 296 19.86 19.75 -7.06
C PRO A 296 20.43 20.43 -5.81
N ALA A 297 20.56 19.72 -4.69
CA ALA A 297 21.16 20.20 -3.45
C ALA A 297 22.59 19.71 -3.22
N LEU A 298 23.12 18.86 -4.10
CA LEU A 298 24.50 18.38 -4.05
C LEU A 298 25.46 19.40 -4.70
N PRO A 299 26.72 19.50 -4.21
CA PRO A 299 27.72 20.44 -4.72
C PRO A 299 28.21 20.15 -6.14
#